data_AF-A0A7C7YAV8-F1
#
_entry.id   AF-A0A7C7YAV8-F1
#
_cell.length_a   1.000
_cell.length_b   1.000
_cell.length_c   1.000
_cell.angle_alpha   90.00
_cell.angle_beta   90.00
_cell.angle_gamma   90.00
#
_symmetry.space_group_name_H-M   'P 1'
#
loop_
_entity.id
_entity.type
_entity.pdbx_description
1 polymer ?
#
loop_
_entity_poly.entity_id
_entity_poly.type
_entity_poly.pdbx_seq_one_letter_code
_entity_poly.pdbx_strand_id
1 'polypeptide(L)'
;MLGIKLALLLAILAAGAAGAALPLLRRKSTQSDRILGWGNSFAAGVFLAAGLVHMLPDADEVWTGLGWDYPMAFVLAGFAFAFMLLVEHVLLPEQAHQEVHAPSGERFARIAEQHHDTLSAYAVLTALSIHSLLAGLALGAQPDLSRALIISLAIVAHKSAAGFALGISLARSPLPTSQSWRLVGLFAAATPIGGLVGALVGEALEGRIASSFEAAFLSIAAGTFVYVATFDILRDEFPAPGGRFAKWLVLTSGIAAMGLLALWT
;
A
#
# COMPACT_ATOMS: atom_id res chain seq x y z
N MET A 1 9.05 0.11 28.04
CA MET A 1 8.53 -0.43 26.77
C MET A 1 7.81 0.62 25.93
N LEU A 2 6.93 1.45 26.49
CA LEU A 2 6.23 2.51 25.76
C LEU A 2 7.17 3.46 24.98
N GLY A 3 8.26 3.93 25.59
CA GLY A 3 9.22 4.82 24.91
C GLY A 3 9.86 4.20 23.67
N ILE A 4 10.13 2.90 23.67
CA ILE A 4 10.67 2.18 22.51
C ILE A 4 9.59 2.08 21.42
N LYS A 5 8.36 1.70 21.77
CA LYS A 5 7.23 1.67 20.83
C LYS A 5 7.02 3.03 20.16
N LEU A 6 7.08 4.13 20.91
CA LEU A 6 7.00 5.48 20.35
C LEU A 6 8.14 5.77 19.37
N ALA A 7 9.37 5.37 19.68
CA ALA A 7 10.51 5.52 18.77
C ALA A 7 10.31 4.71 17.47
N LEU A 8 9.79 3.48 17.56
CA LEU A 8 9.46 2.66 16.39
C LEU A 8 8.35 3.30 15.54
N LEU A 9 7.29 3.81 16.15
CA LEU A 9 6.22 4.51 15.44
C LEU A 9 6.73 5.77 14.73
N LEU A 10 7.63 6.54 15.37
CA LEU A 10 8.27 7.70 14.73
C LEU A 10 9.18 7.29 13.57
N ALA A 11 9.95 6.20 13.70
CA ALA A 11 10.76 5.66 12.61
C ALA A 11 9.89 5.23 11.42
N ILE A 12 8.76 4.58 11.69
CA ILE A 12 7.77 4.17 10.68
C ILE A 12 7.16 5.39 9.98
N LEU A 13 6.78 6.44 10.74
CA LEU A 13 6.29 7.69 10.17
C LEU A 13 7.34 8.32 9.23
N ALA A 14 8.59 8.40 9.69
CA ALA A 14 9.68 8.96 8.90
C ALA A 14 9.93 8.14 7.63
N ALA A 15 9.90 6.80 7.71
CA ALA A 15 10.06 5.92 6.56
C ALA A 15 8.96 6.11 5.49
N GLY A 16 7.69 6.20 5.92
CA GLY A 16 6.58 6.45 5.01
C GLY A 16 6.66 7.83 4.34
N ALA A 17 6.99 8.86 5.11
CA ALA A 17 7.16 10.21 4.59
C ALA A 17 8.37 10.32 3.64
N ALA A 18 9.50 9.71 3.99
CA ALA A 18 10.71 9.70 3.16
C ALA A 18 10.51 8.96 1.84
N GLY A 19 9.78 7.83 1.86
CA GLY A 19 9.41 7.09 0.66
C GLY A 19 8.64 7.97 -0.32
N ALA A 20 7.63 8.71 0.16
CA ALA A 20 6.82 9.60 -0.67
C ALA A 20 7.52 10.91 -1.08
N ALA A 21 8.47 11.38 -0.26
CA ALA A 21 9.21 12.61 -0.53
C ALA A 21 10.03 12.52 -1.82
N LEU A 22 10.66 11.37 -2.08
CA LEU A 22 11.58 11.22 -3.19
C LEU A 22 10.91 11.44 -4.56
N PRO A 23 9.75 10.82 -4.87
CA PRO A 23 9.01 11.12 -6.09
C PRO A 23 8.47 12.56 -6.14
N LEU A 24 7.90 13.07 -5.04
CA LEU A 24 7.28 14.40 -5.01
C LEU A 24 8.27 15.54 -5.22
N LEU A 25 9.47 15.43 -4.66
CA LEU A 25 10.54 16.41 -4.87
C LEU A 25 11.08 16.37 -6.32
N ARG A 26 10.94 15.24 -7.01
CA ARG A 26 11.37 15.06 -8.40
C ARG A 26 10.27 15.23 -9.46
N ARG A 27 9.05 15.62 -9.04
CA ARG A 27 7.87 15.79 -9.90
C ARG A 27 8.08 16.64 -11.17
N LYS A 28 9.04 17.57 -11.17
CA LYS A 28 9.32 18.49 -12.31
C LYS A 28 10.44 18.02 -13.26
N SER A 29 11.08 16.87 -13.01
CA SER A 29 12.25 16.41 -13.77
C SER A 29 11.88 15.31 -14.78
N THR A 30 11.99 15.61 -16.07
CA THR A 30 11.70 14.68 -17.18
C THR A 30 12.71 13.53 -17.30
N GLN A 31 13.94 13.71 -16.79
CA GLN A 31 14.94 12.64 -16.73
C GLN A 31 14.67 11.63 -15.59
N SER A 32 13.77 11.99 -14.66
CA SER A 32 13.45 11.19 -13.47
C SER A 32 12.53 10.01 -13.74
N ASP A 33 11.84 9.96 -14.89
CA ASP A 33 10.81 8.94 -15.14
C ASP A 33 11.34 7.50 -15.16
N ARG A 34 12.56 7.29 -15.68
CA ARG A 34 13.16 5.95 -15.71
C ARG A 34 13.50 5.43 -14.31
N ILE A 35 14.16 6.25 -13.51
CA ILE A 35 14.58 5.87 -12.15
C ILE A 35 13.37 5.74 -11.23
N LEU A 36 12.39 6.64 -11.36
CA LEU A 36 11.13 6.55 -10.62
C LEU A 36 10.36 5.29 -11.03
N GLY A 37 10.29 4.95 -12.32
CA GLY A 37 9.63 3.73 -12.79
C GLY A 37 10.30 2.45 -12.30
N TRP A 38 11.64 2.41 -12.23
CA TRP A 38 12.36 1.31 -11.58
C TRP A 38 12.04 1.22 -10.09
N GLY A 39 12.05 2.34 -9.37
CA GLY A 39 11.65 2.37 -7.97
C GLY A 39 10.20 1.93 -7.76
N ASN A 40 9.30 2.26 -8.70
CA ASN A 40 7.89 1.88 -8.61
C ASN A 40 7.72 0.39 -8.87
N SER A 41 8.48 -0.16 -9.83
CA SER A 41 8.53 -1.60 -10.09
C SER A 41 9.06 -2.37 -8.87
N PHE A 42 10.07 -1.83 -8.17
CA PHE A 42 10.54 -2.39 -6.89
C PHE A 42 9.43 -2.38 -5.84
N ALA A 43 8.73 -1.24 -5.68
CA ALA A 43 7.64 -1.10 -4.72
C ALA A 43 6.49 -2.09 -5.01
N ALA A 44 6.16 -2.33 -6.28
CA ALA A 44 5.20 -3.37 -6.66
C ALA A 44 5.64 -4.76 -6.23
N GLY A 45 6.94 -5.06 -6.32
CA GLY A 45 7.49 -6.34 -5.85
C GLY A 45 7.37 -6.51 -4.34
N VAL A 46 7.69 -5.45 -3.60
CA VAL A 46 7.50 -5.41 -2.15
C VAL A 46 6.02 -5.58 -1.79
N PHE A 47 5.09 -4.95 -2.51
CA PHE A 47 3.65 -5.10 -2.28
C PHE A 47 3.15 -6.51 -2.56
N LEU A 48 3.59 -7.10 -3.67
CA LEU A 48 3.19 -8.45 -4.04
C LEU A 48 3.66 -9.47 -2.99
N ALA A 49 4.90 -9.36 -2.53
CA ALA A 49 5.42 -10.20 -1.46
C ALA A 49 4.79 -9.89 -0.09
N ALA A 50 4.56 -8.63 0.25
CA ALA A 50 3.88 -8.26 1.49
C ALA A 50 2.45 -8.84 1.54
N GLY A 51 1.71 -8.77 0.43
CA GLY A 51 0.39 -9.38 0.33
C GLY A 51 0.43 -10.91 0.39
N LEU A 52 1.24 -11.55 -0.47
CA LEU A 52 1.20 -13.01 -0.65
C LEU A 52 2.02 -13.82 0.37
N VAL A 53 3.14 -13.28 0.85
CA VAL A 53 4.11 -14.02 1.68
C VAL A 53 4.02 -13.64 3.15
N HIS A 54 3.58 -12.42 3.46
CA HIS A 54 3.47 -11.97 4.85
C HIS A 54 2.02 -11.94 5.32
N MET A 55 1.18 -11.12 4.71
CA MET A 55 -0.16 -10.83 5.25
C MET A 55 -1.16 -11.97 5.05
N LEU A 56 -1.10 -12.66 3.91
CA LEU A 56 -2.05 -13.73 3.60
C LEU A 56 -1.80 -14.99 4.46
N PRO A 57 -0.56 -15.46 4.66
CA PRO A 57 -0.27 -16.55 5.60
C PRO A 57 -0.64 -16.19 7.04
N ASP A 58 -0.27 -15.00 7.51
CA ASP A 58 -0.63 -14.53 8.86
C ASP A 58 -2.16 -14.54 9.07
N ALA A 59 -2.93 -14.07 8.07
CA ALA A 59 -4.39 -14.12 8.13
C ALA A 59 -4.92 -15.56 8.24
N ASP A 60 -4.34 -16.50 7.49
CA ASP A 60 -4.74 -17.91 7.47
C ASP A 60 -4.43 -18.59 8.81
N GLU A 61 -3.28 -18.29 9.42
CA GLU A 61 -2.93 -18.77 10.76
C GLU A 61 -3.93 -18.28 11.82
N VAL A 62 -4.37 -17.02 11.74
CA VAL A 62 -5.37 -16.49 12.69
C VAL A 62 -6.75 -17.12 12.44
N TRP A 63 -7.19 -17.29 11.19
CA TRP A 63 -8.47 -17.95 10.87
C TRP A 63 -8.52 -19.40 11.32
N THR A 64 -7.47 -20.18 11.03
CA THR A 64 -7.36 -21.58 11.46
C THR A 64 -7.27 -21.67 12.98
N GLY A 65 -6.54 -20.76 13.64
CA GLY A 65 -6.50 -20.64 15.10
C GLY A 65 -7.87 -20.34 15.74
N LEU A 66 -8.78 -19.70 15.01
CA LEU A 66 -10.17 -19.47 15.43
C LEU A 66 -11.09 -20.70 15.22
N GLY A 67 -10.60 -21.74 14.56
CA GLY A 67 -11.34 -22.96 14.22
C GLY A 67 -12.04 -22.93 12.86
N TRP A 68 -11.61 -22.04 11.95
CA TRP A 68 -12.08 -22.02 10.57
C TRP A 68 -11.13 -22.84 9.68
N ASP A 69 -11.47 -24.10 9.40
CA ASP A 69 -10.70 -24.96 8.49
C ASP A 69 -10.90 -24.57 7.00
N TYR A 70 -11.94 -23.77 6.72
CA TYR A 70 -12.20 -23.24 5.39
C TYR A 70 -11.27 -22.02 5.12
N PRO A 71 -10.68 -21.89 3.91
CA PRO A 71 -9.66 -20.88 3.57
C PRO A 71 -10.24 -19.44 3.48
N MET A 72 -10.72 -18.92 4.61
CA MET A 72 -11.36 -17.60 4.70
C MET A 72 -10.41 -16.48 4.32
N ALA A 73 -9.11 -16.62 4.63
CA ALA A 73 -8.09 -15.65 4.27
C ALA A 73 -8.06 -15.38 2.76
N PHE A 74 -7.95 -16.46 1.98
CA PHE A 74 -7.86 -16.42 0.53
C PHE A 74 -9.16 -15.92 -0.12
N VAL A 75 -10.31 -16.31 0.43
CA VAL A 75 -11.62 -15.86 -0.06
C VAL A 75 -11.79 -14.37 0.13
N LEU A 76 -11.52 -13.86 1.33
CA LEU A 76 -11.62 -12.42 1.62
C LEU A 76 -10.60 -11.60 0.82
N ALA A 77 -9.38 -12.10 0.63
CA ALA A 77 -8.39 -11.48 -0.23
C ALA A 77 -8.86 -11.41 -1.69
N GLY A 78 -9.42 -12.50 -2.23
CA GLY A 78 -9.98 -12.54 -3.58
C GLY A 78 -11.15 -11.57 -3.76
N PHE A 79 -12.05 -11.49 -2.77
CA PHE A 79 -13.14 -10.51 -2.77
C PHE A 79 -12.63 -9.08 -2.71
N ALA A 80 -11.63 -8.77 -1.89
CA ALA A 80 -11.03 -7.45 -1.82
C ALA A 80 -10.39 -7.04 -3.15
N PHE A 81 -9.65 -7.95 -3.79
CA PHE A 81 -9.08 -7.73 -5.12
C PHE A 81 -10.17 -7.45 -6.17
N ALA A 82 -11.22 -8.26 -6.21
CA ALA A 82 -12.34 -8.07 -7.13
C ALA A 82 -13.14 -6.79 -6.82
N PHE A 83 -13.25 -6.41 -5.56
CA PHE A 83 -13.88 -5.16 -5.14
C PHE A 83 -13.08 -3.95 -5.61
N MET A 84 -11.74 -3.99 -5.54
CA MET A 84 -10.90 -2.92 -6.11
C MET A 84 -11.09 -2.79 -7.62
N LEU A 85 -11.18 -3.91 -8.36
CA LEU A 85 -11.55 -3.90 -9.78
C LEU A 85 -12.93 -3.27 -10.01
N LEU A 86 -13.94 -3.61 -9.19
CA LEU A 86 -15.27 -3.02 -9.27
C LEU A 86 -15.20 -1.50 -9.07
N VAL A 87 -14.51 -1.04 -8.04
CA VAL A 87 -14.38 0.39 -7.73
C VAL A 87 -13.70 1.13 -8.88
N GLU A 88 -12.56 0.63 -9.35
CA GLU A 88 -11.77 1.36 -10.33
C GLU A 88 -12.30 1.24 -11.75
N HIS A 89 -12.74 0.06 -12.19
CA HIS A 89 -13.08 -0.18 -13.59
C HIS A 89 -14.59 -0.12 -13.87
N VAL A 90 -15.46 -0.30 -12.87
CA VAL A 90 -16.92 -0.32 -13.06
C VAL A 90 -17.58 0.92 -12.46
N LEU A 91 -17.25 1.28 -11.23
CA LEU A 91 -17.81 2.48 -10.58
C LEU A 91 -17.14 3.76 -11.08
N LEU A 92 -15.87 3.69 -11.47
CA LEU A 92 -15.06 4.81 -11.95
C LEU A 92 -14.49 4.55 -13.36
N PRO A 93 -15.32 4.13 -14.34
CA PRO A 93 -14.85 3.53 -15.58
C PRO A 93 -13.93 4.47 -16.38
N GLU A 94 -12.77 3.94 -16.76
CA GLU A 94 -11.82 4.52 -17.72
C GLU A 94 -12.55 4.81 -19.04
N GLN A 95 -12.96 6.06 -19.29
CA GLN A 95 -13.59 6.43 -20.56
C GLN A 95 -12.51 6.63 -21.64
N ALA A 96 -11.86 5.55 -22.07
CA ALA A 96 -10.93 5.57 -23.19
C ALA A 96 -11.57 4.98 -24.46
N HIS A 97 -11.57 5.80 -25.52
CA HIS A 97 -11.94 5.53 -26.93
C HIS A 97 -13.42 5.54 -27.29
N GLN A 98 -14.04 6.73 -27.22
CA GLN A 98 -14.96 7.13 -28.30
C GLN A 98 -14.18 8.03 -29.26
N GLU A 99 -13.59 7.42 -30.29
CA GLU A 99 -13.13 8.16 -31.48
C GLU A 99 -14.34 8.81 -32.13
N VAL A 100 -14.60 10.08 -31.83
CA VAL A 100 -15.45 10.93 -32.65
C VAL A 100 -14.66 12.20 -32.94
N HIS A 101 -14.24 12.32 -34.18
CA HIS A 101 -13.58 13.49 -34.75
C HIS A 101 -14.33 14.79 -34.39
N ALA A 102 -13.84 15.52 -33.39
CA ALA A 102 -14.24 16.91 -33.15
C ALA A 102 -13.07 17.68 -32.48
N PRO A 103 -12.72 18.90 -32.95
CA PRO A 103 -11.61 19.70 -32.39
C PRO A 103 -11.78 20.11 -30.92
N SER A 104 -12.95 19.86 -30.33
CA SER A 104 -13.28 20.10 -28.92
C SER A 104 -12.98 18.91 -27.99
N GLY A 105 -12.67 17.73 -28.53
CA GLY A 105 -12.51 16.48 -27.77
C GLY A 105 -11.25 16.40 -26.90
N GLU A 106 -10.16 17.08 -27.26
CA GLU A 106 -8.91 17.03 -26.48
C GLU A 106 -9.05 17.58 -25.07
N ARG A 107 -9.89 18.62 -24.89
CA ARG A 107 -10.11 19.22 -23.56
C ARG A 107 -10.93 18.31 -22.66
N PHE A 108 -11.93 17.62 -23.20
CA PHE A 108 -12.74 16.66 -22.45
C PHE A 108 -11.95 15.40 -22.11
N ALA A 109 -11.14 14.88 -23.04
CA ALA A 109 -10.24 13.76 -22.80
C ALA A 109 -9.25 14.05 -21.65
N ARG A 110 -8.60 15.22 -21.66
CA ARG A 110 -7.68 15.62 -20.57
C ARG A 110 -8.38 15.78 -19.22
N ILE A 111 -9.60 16.31 -19.18
CA ILE A 111 -10.36 16.47 -17.92
C ILE A 111 -10.74 15.08 -17.35
N ALA A 112 -11.15 14.15 -18.21
CA ALA A 112 -11.46 12.78 -17.81
C ALA A 112 -10.21 12.07 -17.26
N GLU A 113 -9.09 12.12 -17.98
CA GLU A 113 -7.80 11.53 -17.57
C GLU A 113 -7.32 12.09 -16.22
N GLN A 114 -7.39 13.41 -16.03
CA GLN A 114 -7.06 14.08 -14.76
C GLN A 114 -7.95 13.65 -13.58
N HIS A 115 -9.24 13.40 -13.84
CA HIS A 115 -10.17 12.93 -12.80
C HIS A 115 -9.84 11.49 -12.38
N HIS A 116 -9.49 10.61 -13.32
CA HIS A 116 -9.08 9.23 -13.02
C HIS A 116 -7.80 9.19 -12.18
N ASP A 117 -6.74 9.92 -12.57
CA ASP A 117 -5.48 9.99 -11.82
C ASP A 117 -5.69 10.47 -10.37
N THR A 118 -6.63 11.40 -10.19
CA THR A 118 -6.97 11.94 -8.87
C THR A 118 -7.71 10.90 -8.02
N LEU A 119 -8.67 10.18 -8.61
CA LEU A 119 -9.47 9.18 -7.91
C LEU A 119 -8.65 7.95 -7.54
N SER A 120 -7.80 7.44 -8.44
CA SER A 120 -6.88 6.34 -8.13
C SER A 120 -5.95 6.71 -6.98
N ALA A 121 -5.41 7.95 -6.98
CA ALA A 121 -4.60 8.44 -5.86
C ALA A 121 -5.35 8.44 -4.51
N TYR A 122 -6.64 8.83 -4.49
CA TYR A 122 -7.46 8.80 -3.28
C TYR A 122 -7.87 7.37 -2.86
N ALA A 123 -8.15 6.48 -3.81
CA ALA A 123 -8.49 5.10 -3.55
C ALA A 123 -7.29 4.37 -2.90
N VAL A 124 -6.11 4.49 -3.51
CA VAL A 124 -4.85 3.95 -3.00
C VAL A 124 -4.51 4.55 -1.64
N LEU A 125 -4.62 5.87 -1.48
CA LEU A 125 -4.42 6.54 -0.19
C LEU A 125 -5.32 5.97 0.90
N THR A 126 -6.62 5.84 0.61
CA THR A 126 -7.62 5.36 1.58
C THR A 126 -7.30 3.92 2.01
N ALA A 127 -7.10 3.03 1.03
CA ALA A 127 -6.77 1.64 1.29
C ALA A 127 -5.47 1.49 2.10
N LEU A 128 -4.40 2.16 1.69
CA LEU A 128 -3.10 2.11 2.37
C LEU A 128 -3.14 2.76 3.77
N SER A 129 -3.98 3.78 3.97
CA SER A 129 -4.11 4.46 5.27
C SER A 129 -4.90 3.61 6.27
N ILE A 130 -6.00 2.98 5.85
CA ILE A 130 -6.76 2.05 6.69
C ILE A 130 -5.88 0.87 7.10
N HIS A 131 -5.17 0.26 6.15
CA HIS A 131 -4.22 -0.81 6.44
C HIS A 131 -3.11 -0.33 7.41
N SER A 132 -2.53 0.85 7.15
CA SER A 132 -1.49 1.44 8.00
C SER A 132 -1.95 1.70 9.43
N LEU A 133 -3.21 2.11 9.63
CA LEU A 133 -3.82 2.28 10.96
C LEU A 133 -3.86 0.95 11.71
N LEU A 134 -4.29 -0.12 11.05
CA LEU A 134 -4.42 -1.44 11.66
C LEU A 134 -3.07 -2.09 11.96
N ALA A 135 -2.10 -1.97 11.04
CA ALA A 135 -0.72 -2.39 11.28
C ALA A 135 -0.12 -1.65 12.50
N GLY A 136 -0.45 -0.37 12.64
CA GLY A 136 -0.11 0.41 13.83
C GLY A 136 -0.72 -0.18 15.09
N LEU A 137 -2.02 -0.42 15.07
CA LEU A 137 -2.76 -0.99 16.21
C LEU A 137 -2.17 -2.33 16.66
N ALA A 138 -1.87 -3.22 15.72
CA ALA A 138 -1.21 -4.50 16.00
C ALA A 138 0.15 -4.29 16.69
N LEU A 139 1.02 -3.43 16.13
CA LEU A 139 2.32 -3.10 16.74
C LEU A 139 2.17 -2.48 18.13
N GLY A 140 1.18 -1.61 18.33
CA GLY A 140 0.88 -0.95 19.59
C GLY A 140 0.46 -1.94 20.68
N ALA A 141 -0.35 -2.93 20.31
CA ALA A 141 -0.88 -3.94 21.21
C ALA A 141 0.16 -5.01 21.62
N GLN A 142 1.27 -5.17 20.89
CA GLN A 142 2.25 -6.22 21.18
C GLN A 142 2.87 -6.09 22.58
N PRO A 143 2.71 -7.08 23.48
CA PRO A 143 3.28 -7.01 24.82
C PRO A 143 4.78 -7.30 24.83
N ASP A 144 5.29 -8.04 23.83
CA ASP A 144 6.69 -8.45 23.75
C ASP A 144 7.54 -7.51 22.88
N LEU A 145 8.73 -7.17 23.36
CA LEU A 145 9.65 -6.26 22.65
C LEU A 145 10.22 -6.88 21.38
N SER A 146 10.56 -8.18 21.39
CA SER A 146 11.17 -8.84 20.23
C SER A 146 10.17 -8.91 19.07
N ARG A 147 8.91 -9.28 19.34
CA ARG A 147 7.81 -9.25 18.37
C ARG A 147 7.55 -7.85 17.84
N ALA A 148 7.53 -6.83 18.72
CA ALA A 148 7.34 -5.44 18.29
C ALA A 148 8.47 -4.96 17.35
N LEU A 149 9.72 -5.33 17.62
CA LEU A 149 10.85 -4.99 16.75
C LEU A 149 10.74 -5.66 15.38
N ILE A 150 10.42 -6.96 15.37
CA ILE A 150 10.24 -7.76 14.16
C ILE A 150 9.12 -7.17 13.28
N ILE A 151 7.93 -6.95 13.86
CA ILE A 151 6.78 -6.36 13.16
C ILE A 151 7.13 -4.93 12.68
N SER A 152 7.83 -4.14 13.49
CA SER A 152 8.22 -2.79 13.08
C SER A 152 9.17 -2.79 11.87
N LEU A 153 10.08 -3.76 11.78
CA LEU A 153 11.00 -3.89 10.64
C LEU A 153 10.22 -4.24 9.37
N ALA A 154 9.27 -5.19 9.47
CA ALA A 154 8.37 -5.53 8.37
C ALA A 154 7.60 -4.28 7.90
N ILE A 155 6.99 -3.54 8.83
CA ILE A 155 6.23 -2.32 8.55
C ILE A 155 7.11 -1.25 7.90
N VAL A 156 8.32 -0.99 8.40
CA VAL A 156 9.22 0.00 7.77
C VAL A 156 9.53 -0.38 6.32
N ALA A 157 9.81 -1.66 6.06
CA ALA A 157 10.16 -2.14 4.74
C ALA A 157 9.05 -1.88 3.72
N HIS A 158 7.81 -2.28 4.00
CA HIS A 158 6.72 -2.09 3.05
C HIS A 158 6.05 -0.69 3.14
N LYS A 159 6.14 0.03 4.27
CA LYS A 159 5.60 1.41 4.37
C LYS A 159 6.42 2.41 3.57
N SER A 160 7.73 2.22 3.47
CA SER A 160 8.58 3.05 2.61
C SER A 160 8.26 2.82 1.12
N ALA A 161 8.09 1.57 0.70
CA ALA A 161 7.61 1.20 -0.64
C ALA A 161 6.21 1.77 -0.92
N ALA A 162 5.29 1.69 0.05
CA ALA A 162 3.95 2.25 -0.05
C ALA A 162 3.96 3.77 -0.18
N GLY A 163 4.78 4.44 0.64
CA GLY A 163 4.99 5.88 0.54
C GLY A 163 5.54 6.25 -0.83
N PHE A 164 6.49 5.49 -1.37
CA PHE A 164 7.04 5.71 -2.69
C PHE A 164 6.00 5.58 -3.81
N ALA A 165 5.21 4.51 -3.82
CA ALA A 165 4.12 4.32 -4.79
C ALA A 165 3.08 5.44 -4.71
N LEU A 166 2.63 5.79 -3.49
CA LEU A 166 1.74 6.93 -3.26
C LEU A 166 2.37 8.25 -3.73
N GLY A 167 3.66 8.45 -3.49
CA GLY A 167 4.41 9.62 -3.93
C GLY A 167 4.44 9.76 -5.46
N ILE A 168 4.58 8.65 -6.19
CA ILE A 168 4.49 8.63 -7.65
C ILE A 168 3.08 8.96 -8.12
N SER A 169 2.06 8.30 -7.56
CA SER A 169 0.66 8.58 -7.88
C SER A 169 0.32 10.06 -7.67
N LEU A 170 0.75 10.64 -6.55
CA LEU A 170 0.56 12.06 -6.24
C LEU A 170 1.45 13.01 -7.08
N ALA A 171 2.60 12.55 -7.57
CA ALA A 171 3.44 13.32 -8.47
C ALA A 171 2.84 13.39 -9.88
N ARG A 172 2.18 12.32 -10.33
CA ARG A 172 1.52 12.21 -11.62
C ARG A 172 0.13 12.86 -11.64
N SER A 173 -0.58 12.88 -10.51
CA SER A 173 -1.90 13.51 -10.42
C SER A 173 -1.87 15.03 -10.64
N PRO A 174 -2.99 15.67 -11.04
CA PRO A 174 -3.09 17.11 -11.22
C PRO A 174 -3.13 17.90 -9.90
N LEU A 175 -3.08 17.23 -8.75
CA LEU A 175 -3.20 17.86 -7.43
C LEU A 175 -2.06 18.87 -7.17
N PRO A 176 -2.34 19.99 -6.47
CA PRO A 176 -1.30 20.93 -6.08
C PRO A 176 -0.34 20.29 -5.07
N THR A 177 0.96 20.59 -5.16
CA THR A 177 2.01 19.99 -4.30
C THR A 177 1.72 20.11 -2.80
N SER A 178 1.09 21.22 -2.36
CA SER A 178 0.65 21.41 -0.97
C SER A 178 -0.34 20.32 -0.54
N GLN A 179 -1.31 19.99 -1.39
CA GLN A 179 -2.28 18.94 -1.13
C GLN A 179 -1.62 17.57 -1.15
N SER A 180 -0.72 17.29 -2.10
CA SER A 180 0.05 16.03 -2.12
C SER A 180 0.79 15.79 -0.79
N TRP A 181 1.45 16.80 -0.23
CA TRP A 181 2.13 16.68 1.07
C TRP A 181 1.18 16.49 2.25
N ARG A 182 -0.02 17.09 2.23
CA ARG A 182 -1.05 16.84 3.25
C ARG A 182 -1.52 15.39 3.21
N LEU A 183 -1.72 14.82 2.02
CA LEU A 183 -2.13 13.42 1.84
C LEU A 183 -1.02 12.45 2.28
N VAL A 184 0.25 12.75 1.97
CA VAL A 184 1.40 12.01 2.52
C VAL A 184 1.43 12.07 4.04
N GLY A 185 1.16 13.24 4.63
CA GLY A 185 1.07 13.41 6.08
C GLY A 185 0.00 12.51 6.70
N LEU A 186 -1.18 12.44 6.09
CA LEU A 186 -2.28 11.57 6.53
C LEU A 186 -1.87 10.08 6.50
N PHE A 187 -1.30 9.62 5.39
CA PHE A 187 -0.80 8.25 5.23
C PHE A 187 0.32 7.91 6.22
N ALA A 188 1.27 8.83 6.43
CA ALA A 188 2.40 8.61 7.33
C ALA A 188 1.94 8.56 8.80
N ALA A 189 0.97 9.41 9.18
CA ALA A 189 0.42 9.49 10.53
C ALA A 189 -0.49 8.30 10.90
N ALA A 190 -1.06 7.60 9.93
CA ALA A 190 -1.91 6.44 10.15
C ALA A 190 -1.29 5.41 11.11
N THR A 191 -0.04 4.99 10.90
CA THR A 191 0.58 3.95 11.74
C THR A 191 0.88 4.40 13.17
N PRO A 192 1.45 5.59 13.42
CA PRO A 192 1.56 6.14 14.77
C PRO A 192 0.22 6.26 15.50
N ILE A 193 -0.82 6.76 14.82
CA ILE A 193 -2.16 6.88 15.41
C ILE A 193 -2.67 5.49 15.80
N GLY A 194 -2.57 4.52 14.89
CA GLY A 194 -2.90 3.13 15.15
C GLY A 194 -2.14 2.57 16.35
N GLY A 195 -0.82 2.75 16.40
CA GLY A 195 0.02 2.22 17.47
C GLY A 195 -0.21 2.86 18.83
N LEU A 196 -0.57 4.15 18.87
CA LEU A 196 -1.01 4.79 20.11
C LEU A 196 -2.34 4.20 20.59
N VAL A 197 -3.32 4.02 19.68
CA VAL A 197 -4.60 3.40 20.02
C VAL A 197 -4.40 1.94 20.48
N GLY A 198 -3.57 1.17 19.76
CA GLY A 198 -3.24 -0.21 20.13
C GLY A 198 -2.52 -0.32 21.47
N ALA A 199 -1.65 0.63 21.81
CA ALA A 199 -1.00 0.66 23.12
C ALA A 199 -1.98 1.00 24.27
N LEU A 200 -3.05 1.73 23.99
CA LEU A 200 -4.07 2.10 24.99
C LEU A 200 -5.15 1.03 25.17
N VAL A 201 -5.53 0.36 24.08
CA VAL A 201 -6.69 -0.56 24.04
C VAL A 201 -6.25 -2.03 23.91
N GLY A 202 -4.96 -2.31 23.73
CA GLY A 202 -4.43 -3.67 23.48
C GLY A 202 -4.84 -4.69 24.54
N GLU A 203 -4.82 -4.33 25.83
CA GLU A 203 -5.27 -5.22 26.92
C GLU A 203 -6.80 -5.40 26.96
N ALA A 204 -7.56 -4.49 26.34
CA ALA A 204 -9.02 -4.59 26.22
C ALA A 204 -9.46 -5.31 24.92
N LEU A 205 -8.54 -5.50 23.97
CA LEU A 205 -8.74 -6.13 22.66
C LEU A 205 -8.37 -7.63 22.70
N GLU A 206 -8.81 -8.33 23.73
CA GLU A 206 -8.62 -9.78 23.83
C GLU A 206 -9.89 -10.54 23.40
N GLY A 207 -9.69 -11.68 22.74
CA GLY A 207 -10.74 -12.65 22.45
C GLY A 207 -11.07 -12.82 20.97
N ARG A 208 -11.96 -13.78 20.71
CA ARG A 208 -12.28 -14.28 19.35
C ARG A 208 -12.70 -13.18 18.37
N ILE A 209 -13.43 -12.17 18.85
CA ILE A 209 -13.92 -11.07 18.00
C ILE A 209 -12.75 -10.22 17.49
N ALA A 210 -11.80 -9.87 18.36
CA ALA A 210 -10.63 -9.08 17.98
C ALA A 210 -9.76 -9.81 16.94
N SER A 211 -9.47 -11.10 17.18
CA SER A 211 -8.74 -11.93 16.22
C SER A 211 -9.48 -12.12 14.89
N SER A 212 -10.82 -12.20 14.92
CA SER A 212 -11.62 -12.29 13.68
C SER A 212 -11.52 -11.02 12.85
N PHE A 213 -11.54 -9.85 13.50
CA PHE A 213 -11.32 -8.57 12.84
C PHE A 213 -9.90 -8.47 12.26
N GLU A 214 -8.89 -8.83 13.05
CA GLU A 214 -7.50 -8.89 12.60
C GLU A 214 -7.35 -9.75 11.34
N ALA A 215 -7.81 -11.01 11.40
CA ALA A 215 -7.75 -11.94 10.28
C ALA A 215 -8.45 -11.39 9.04
N ALA A 216 -9.67 -10.84 9.20
CA ALA A 216 -10.41 -10.25 8.09
C ALA A 216 -9.67 -9.08 7.45
N PHE A 217 -9.09 -8.19 8.26
CA PHE A 217 -8.36 -7.03 7.76
C PHE A 217 -7.05 -7.39 7.08
N LEU A 218 -6.27 -8.35 7.62
CA LEU A 218 -5.07 -8.84 6.94
C LEU A 218 -5.44 -9.46 5.59
N SER A 219 -6.51 -10.26 5.55
CA SER A 219 -7.01 -10.88 4.32
C SER A 219 -7.37 -9.84 3.25
N ILE A 220 -8.19 -8.84 3.64
CA ILE A 220 -8.62 -7.77 2.74
C ILE A 220 -7.41 -6.96 2.27
N ALA A 221 -6.51 -6.61 3.18
CA ALA A 221 -5.35 -5.81 2.84
C ALA A 221 -4.35 -6.56 1.95
N ALA A 222 -4.20 -7.89 2.11
CA ALA A 222 -3.43 -8.73 1.21
C ALA A 222 -3.99 -8.69 -0.23
N GLY A 223 -5.32 -8.84 -0.36
CA GLY A 223 -6.00 -8.72 -1.66
C GLY A 223 -5.79 -7.37 -2.33
N THR A 224 -5.91 -6.28 -1.56
CA THR A 224 -5.67 -4.92 -2.06
C THR A 224 -4.20 -4.69 -2.43
N PHE A 225 -3.23 -5.25 -1.71
CA PHE A 225 -1.81 -5.14 -2.05
C PHE A 225 -1.48 -5.86 -3.36
N VAL A 226 -2.06 -7.04 -3.58
CA VAL A 226 -1.93 -7.76 -4.86
C VAL A 226 -2.54 -6.92 -5.99
N TYR A 227 -3.71 -6.31 -5.76
CA TYR A 227 -4.34 -5.42 -6.73
C TYR A 227 -3.46 -4.22 -7.06
N VAL A 228 -3.02 -3.46 -6.05
CA VAL A 228 -2.20 -2.25 -6.25
C VAL A 228 -0.88 -2.61 -6.94
N ALA A 229 -0.22 -3.70 -6.54
CA ALA A 229 0.98 -4.16 -7.22
C ALA A 229 0.73 -4.42 -8.71
N THR A 230 -0.33 -5.16 -9.04
CA THR A 230 -0.53 -5.67 -10.40
C THR A 230 -1.21 -4.66 -11.34
N PHE A 231 -2.32 -4.04 -10.92
CA PHE A 231 -3.15 -3.17 -11.75
C PHE A 231 -2.79 -1.69 -11.63
N ASP A 232 -2.48 -1.21 -10.44
CA ASP A 232 -2.19 0.22 -10.21
C ASP A 232 -0.72 0.58 -10.50
N ILE A 233 0.20 -0.37 -10.31
CA ILE A 233 1.63 -0.13 -10.56
C ILE A 233 2.13 -0.83 -11.84
N LEU A 234 2.06 -2.17 -11.89
CA LEU A 234 2.73 -2.91 -12.98
C LEU A 234 2.09 -2.72 -14.35
N ARG A 235 0.76 -2.54 -14.42
CA ARG A 235 0.04 -2.26 -15.67
C ARG A 235 0.61 -1.04 -16.39
N ASP A 236 0.92 0.02 -15.64
CA ASP A 236 1.40 1.29 -16.19
C ASP A 236 2.93 1.32 -16.34
N GLU A 237 3.64 0.67 -15.41
CA GLU A 237 5.11 0.70 -15.41
C GLU A 237 5.73 -0.19 -16.49
N PHE A 238 5.22 -1.39 -16.78
CA PHE A 238 5.85 -2.26 -17.79
C PHE A 238 5.84 -1.69 -19.21
N PRO A 239 4.77 -1.02 -19.68
CA PRO A 239 4.74 -0.34 -20.96
C PRO A 239 5.63 0.91 -21.01
N ALA A 240 5.82 1.60 -19.88
CA ALA A 240 6.57 2.85 -19.82
C ALA A 240 8.08 2.68 -20.13
N PRO A 241 8.78 3.75 -20.56
CA PRO A 241 10.23 3.71 -20.83
C PRO A 241 11.06 3.23 -19.62
N GLY A 242 12.23 2.63 -19.89
CA GLY A 242 13.15 2.14 -18.84
C GLY A 242 13.55 0.68 -18.96
N GLY A 243 13.11 -0.03 -20.01
CA GLY A 243 13.51 -1.41 -20.31
C GLY A 243 12.75 -2.45 -19.51
N ARG A 244 11.97 -3.29 -20.20
CA ARG A 244 11.09 -4.29 -19.56
C ARG A 244 11.85 -5.29 -18.70
N PHE A 245 13.02 -5.74 -19.17
CA PHE A 245 13.84 -6.70 -18.42
C PHE A 245 14.45 -6.09 -17.15
N ALA A 246 14.88 -4.83 -17.19
CA ALA A 246 15.38 -4.13 -16.01
C ALA A 246 14.26 -3.93 -14.96
N LYS A 247 13.06 -3.55 -15.41
CA LYS A 247 11.86 -3.46 -14.53
C LYS A 247 11.52 -4.80 -13.91
N TRP A 248 11.57 -5.88 -14.69
CA TRP A 248 11.38 -7.24 -14.18
C TRP A 248 12.42 -7.62 -13.12
N LEU A 249 13.72 -7.36 -13.36
CA LEU A 249 14.77 -7.63 -12.36
C LEU A 249 14.52 -6.87 -11.06
N VAL A 250 14.22 -5.57 -11.15
CA VAL A 250 13.98 -4.73 -9.98
C VAL A 250 12.67 -5.10 -9.25
N LEU A 251 11.64 -5.52 -9.98
CA LEU A 251 10.43 -6.12 -9.42
C LEU A 251 10.77 -7.38 -8.61
N THR A 252 11.52 -8.31 -9.20
CA THR A 252 11.88 -9.57 -8.53
C THR A 252 12.79 -9.35 -7.33
N SER A 253 13.65 -8.33 -7.34
CA SER A 253 14.45 -7.99 -6.17
C SER A 253 13.60 -7.41 -5.04
N GLY A 254 12.52 -6.68 -5.34
CA GLY A 254 11.52 -6.25 -4.35
C GLY A 254 10.80 -7.43 -3.71
N ILE A 255 10.38 -8.41 -4.51
CA ILE A 255 9.78 -9.66 -4.01
C ILE A 255 10.75 -10.40 -3.09
N ALA A 256 12.00 -10.58 -3.54
CA ALA A 256 13.02 -11.27 -2.75
C ALA A 256 13.34 -10.54 -1.44
N ALA A 257 13.46 -9.21 -1.47
CA ALA A 257 13.74 -8.42 -0.28
C ALA A 257 12.64 -8.57 0.80
N MET A 258 11.37 -8.43 0.40
CA MET A 258 10.26 -8.58 1.34
C MET A 258 10.05 -10.05 1.76
N GLY A 259 10.23 -11.00 0.84
CA GLY A 259 10.14 -12.43 1.16
C GLY A 259 11.23 -12.91 2.13
N LEU A 260 12.45 -12.37 2.04
CA LEU A 260 13.51 -12.66 3.01
C LEU A 260 13.22 -12.07 4.39
N LEU A 261 12.61 -10.87 4.44
CA LEU A 261 12.16 -10.28 5.71
C LEU A 261 11.04 -11.13 6.33
N ALA A 262 10.14 -11.67 5.51
CA ALA A 262 9.06 -12.54 5.96
C ALA A 262 9.52 -13.83 6.65
N LEU A 263 10.76 -14.28 6.45
CA LEU A 263 11.30 -15.45 7.17
C LEU A 263 11.49 -15.20 8.67
N TRP A 264 11.58 -13.94 9.07
CA TRP A 264 11.90 -13.52 10.44
C TRP A 264 10.74 -12.79 11.12
N THR A 265 9.60 -12.66 10.44
CA THR A 265 8.40 -11.95 10.91
C THR A 265 7.27 -12.91 11.11
#